data_AF-A0A6A5TJP5-F1
#
_entry.id   AF-A0A6A5TJP5-F1
#
_cell.length_a   1.000
_cell.length_b   1.000
_cell.length_c   1.000
_cell.angle_alpha   90.00
_cell.angle_beta   90.00
_cell.angle_gamma   90.00
#
_symmetry.space_group_name_H-M   'P 1'
#
loop_
_entity.id
_entity.type
_entity.pdbx_description
1 polymer ?
#
loop_
_entity_poly.entity_id
_entity_poly.type
_entity_poly.pdbx_seq_one_letter_code
_entity_poly.pdbx_strand_id
1 'polypeptide(L)'
;MRAERVRQAAVRTVEADAADKIVVRNLEVVANTGMDAWGRPKPQRAFISVTLALAKSFDTAAKADSLDNTTVHYGKLSKEIRNKIQGHKRIMTREAISIIRTITDDTAPDLAATEFDIFYPKGSMFGDGAGYTESTASTGELILLSSVLYLRNLRIPCLIGVNENERRQKQPVVVNIAVENVSIDRVDQYPELETAVVDVSVAAILHSRVERPYTTSDGTINLKLTFVQAISDTSFETLESLSTTVVQELR
;
A
#
# COMPACT_ATOMS: atom_id res chain seq x y z
N MET A 1 2.43 20.93 -15.64
CA MET A 1 1.34 20.61 -14.71
C MET A 1 1.86 20.59 -13.30
N ARG A 2 1.10 21.10 -12.34
CA ARG A 2 1.44 21.02 -10.90
C ARG A 2 1.12 19.59 -10.41
N ALA A 3 1.90 19.08 -9.46
CA ALA A 3 1.64 17.79 -8.83
C ALA A 3 1.08 18.00 -7.42
N GLU A 4 0.09 17.20 -7.03
CA GLU A 4 -0.53 17.24 -5.70
C GLU A 4 -0.63 15.84 -5.12
N ARG A 5 -0.26 15.71 -3.84
CA ARG A 5 -0.45 14.45 -3.12
C ARG A 5 -1.87 14.36 -2.59
N VAL A 6 -2.57 13.29 -2.91
CA VAL A 6 -3.97 13.07 -2.56
C VAL A 6 -4.22 11.68 -2.00
N ARG A 7 -5.40 11.49 -1.43
CA ARG A 7 -5.86 10.16 -1.02
C ARG A 7 -6.07 9.24 -2.22
N GLN A 8 -5.88 7.93 -2.04
CA GLN A 8 -6.03 6.95 -3.12
C GLN A 8 -7.44 6.98 -3.73
N ALA A 9 -8.47 7.25 -2.92
CA ALA A 9 -9.83 7.38 -3.38
C ALA A 9 -10.00 8.44 -4.49
N ALA A 10 -9.28 9.58 -4.41
CA ALA A 10 -9.37 10.64 -5.41
C ALA A 10 -8.80 10.20 -6.77
N VAL A 11 -7.69 9.45 -6.76
CA VAL A 11 -7.13 8.87 -7.99
C VAL A 11 -8.08 7.84 -8.59
N ARG A 12 -8.69 7.00 -7.75
CA ARG A 12 -9.65 5.97 -8.18
C ARG A 12 -10.92 6.55 -8.81
N THR A 13 -11.35 7.75 -8.43
CA THR A 13 -12.46 8.43 -9.11
C THR A 13 -12.12 8.70 -10.57
N VAL A 14 -10.95 9.30 -10.84
CA VAL A 14 -10.50 9.54 -12.22
C VAL A 14 -10.33 8.24 -12.99
N GLU A 15 -9.76 7.22 -12.34
CA GLU A 15 -9.63 5.90 -12.94
C GLU A 15 -11.01 5.30 -13.29
N ALA A 16 -12.02 5.46 -12.44
CA ALA A 16 -13.38 4.95 -12.68
C ALA A 16 -14.09 5.64 -13.85
N ASP A 17 -13.79 6.92 -14.08
CA ASP A 17 -14.34 7.72 -15.18
C ASP A 17 -13.60 7.51 -16.52
N ALA A 18 -12.49 6.77 -16.53
CA ALA A 18 -11.72 6.50 -17.73
C ALA A 18 -12.51 5.62 -18.72
N ALA A 19 -12.24 5.82 -20.02
CA ALA A 19 -12.95 5.13 -21.09
C ALA A 19 -12.75 3.61 -21.02
N ASP A 20 -11.50 3.17 -20.88
CA ASP A 20 -11.09 1.77 -20.91
C ASP A 20 -9.96 1.49 -19.93
N LYS A 21 -9.87 0.23 -19.47
CA LYS A 21 -8.84 -0.22 -18.53
C LYS A 21 -8.13 -1.48 -19.00
N ILE A 22 -6.81 -1.47 -18.87
CA ILE A 22 -5.96 -2.64 -19.09
C ILE A 22 -5.30 -2.98 -17.75
N VAL A 23 -5.45 -4.24 -17.32
CA VAL A 23 -4.96 -4.69 -16.02
C VAL A 23 -4.12 -5.95 -16.15
N VAL A 24 -2.87 -5.87 -15.74
CA VAL A 24 -2.02 -7.03 -15.46
C VAL A 24 -2.14 -7.30 -13.96
N ARG A 25 -2.70 -8.44 -13.56
CA ARG A 25 -2.90 -8.78 -12.14
C ARG A 25 -1.97 -9.88 -11.70
N ASN A 26 -1.39 -9.70 -10.52
CA ASN A 26 -0.60 -10.71 -9.82
C ASN A 26 0.49 -11.35 -10.69
N LEU A 27 1.20 -10.53 -11.47
CA LEU A 27 2.38 -10.95 -12.21
C LEU A 27 3.42 -11.46 -11.21
N GLU A 28 3.58 -12.77 -11.16
CA GLU A 28 4.54 -13.40 -10.26
C GLU A 28 5.98 -13.19 -10.75
N VAL A 29 6.83 -12.75 -9.81
CA VAL A 29 8.28 -12.57 -9.97
C VAL A 29 9.00 -13.02 -8.69
N VAL A 30 10.29 -13.37 -8.83
CA VAL A 30 11.22 -13.43 -7.69
C VAL A 30 11.99 -12.12 -7.68
N ALA A 31 11.68 -11.23 -6.74
CA ALA A 31 12.20 -9.88 -6.71
C ALA A 31 13.21 -9.71 -5.56
N ASN A 32 14.32 -9.04 -5.83
CA ASN A 32 15.29 -8.64 -4.81
C ASN A 32 14.94 -7.22 -4.31
N THR A 33 13.79 -7.10 -3.65
CA THR A 33 13.24 -5.84 -3.12
C THR A 33 12.33 -6.13 -1.92
N GLY A 34 12.03 -5.09 -1.14
CA GLY A 34 11.33 -5.20 0.13
C GLY A 34 12.13 -5.95 1.22
N MET A 35 11.44 -6.24 2.31
CA MET A 35 11.85 -7.05 3.45
C MET A 35 10.97 -8.30 3.60
N ASP A 36 11.51 -9.37 4.18
CA ASP A 36 10.66 -10.44 4.71
C ASP A 36 10.02 -10.02 6.04
N ALA A 37 9.16 -10.87 6.59
CA ALA A 37 8.47 -10.67 7.87
C ALA A 37 9.40 -10.51 9.09
N TRP A 38 10.70 -10.71 8.91
CA TRP A 38 11.73 -10.56 9.93
C TRP A 38 12.65 -9.35 9.67
N GLY A 39 12.28 -8.47 8.73
CA GLY A 39 13.07 -7.30 8.36
C GLY A 39 14.30 -7.60 7.51
N ARG A 40 14.41 -8.81 6.92
CA ARG A 40 15.61 -9.21 6.17
C ARG A 40 15.45 -8.87 4.67
N PRO A 41 16.43 -8.19 4.04
CA PRO A 41 16.41 -7.91 2.61
C PRO A 41 16.89 -9.13 1.84
N LYS A 42 15.97 -10.01 1.43
CA LYS A 42 16.28 -11.22 0.66
C LYS A 42 15.43 -11.30 -0.61
N PRO A 43 15.95 -11.90 -1.69
CA PRO A 43 15.12 -12.26 -2.84
C PRO A 43 13.92 -13.09 -2.40
N GLN A 44 12.73 -12.66 -2.81
CA GLN A 44 11.48 -13.28 -2.41
C GLN A 44 10.46 -13.25 -3.53
N ARG A 45 9.45 -14.12 -3.45
CA ARG A 45 8.30 -14.06 -4.37
C ARG A 45 7.55 -12.76 -4.12
N ALA A 46 7.19 -12.07 -5.20
CA ALA A 46 6.33 -10.90 -5.18
C ALA A 46 5.28 -11.00 -6.29
N PHE A 47 4.14 -10.36 -6.07
CA PHE A 47 3.08 -10.21 -7.06
C PHE A 47 3.00 -8.74 -7.45
N ILE A 48 3.21 -8.46 -8.73
CA ILE A 48 3.09 -7.12 -9.30
C ILE A 48 1.74 -7.00 -9.99
N SER A 49 0.97 -5.96 -9.69
CA SER A 49 -0.21 -5.60 -10.46
C SER A 49 -0.05 -4.22 -11.05
N VAL A 50 -0.52 -4.05 -12.29
CA VAL A 50 -0.47 -2.80 -13.04
C VAL A 50 -1.84 -2.55 -13.62
N THR A 51 -2.43 -1.40 -13.29
CA THR A 51 -3.69 -0.92 -13.85
C THR A 51 -3.42 0.33 -14.66
N LEU A 52 -3.82 0.32 -15.93
CA LEU A 52 -3.68 1.41 -16.87
C LEU A 52 -5.07 1.85 -17.32
N ALA A 53 -5.45 3.06 -16.95
CA ALA A 53 -6.69 3.68 -17.38
C ALA A 53 -6.39 4.58 -18.59
N LEU A 54 -6.95 4.24 -19.75
CA LEU A 54 -6.65 4.94 -20.99
C LEU A 54 -7.41 6.27 -21.04
N ALA A 55 -6.74 7.33 -21.51
CA ALA A 55 -7.40 8.62 -21.71
C ALA A 55 -8.38 8.61 -22.91
N LYS A 56 -8.18 7.68 -23.83
CA LYS A 56 -9.02 7.44 -25.01
C LYS A 56 -9.39 5.96 -25.06
N SER A 57 -10.57 5.65 -25.56
CA SER A 57 -10.96 4.26 -25.78
C SER A 57 -10.06 3.56 -26.80
N PHE A 58 -9.86 2.26 -26.66
CA PHE A 58 -9.12 1.42 -27.62
C PHE A 58 -9.99 0.92 -28.80
N ASP A 59 -11.19 1.50 -28.99
CA ASP A 59 -12.14 1.16 -30.06
C ASP A 59 -11.51 1.03 -31.46
N THR A 60 -10.50 1.86 -31.78
CA THR A 60 -9.80 1.82 -33.07
C THR A 60 -9.02 0.52 -33.25
N ALA A 61 -8.23 0.14 -32.24
CA ALA A 61 -7.47 -1.11 -32.22
C ALA A 61 -8.42 -2.32 -32.26
N ALA A 62 -9.54 -2.25 -31.53
CA ALA A 62 -10.55 -3.29 -31.51
C ALA A 62 -11.23 -3.49 -32.87
N LYS A 63 -11.63 -2.41 -33.55
CA LYS A 63 -12.26 -2.48 -34.89
C LYS A 63 -11.30 -2.95 -35.97
N ALA A 64 -10.02 -2.60 -35.86
CA ALA A 64 -9.00 -2.98 -36.82
C ALA A 64 -8.39 -4.37 -36.56
N ASP A 65 -8.77 -5.03 -35.45
CA ASP A 65 -8.12 -6.26 -34.95
C ASP A 65 -6.59 -6.15 -34.95
N SER A 66 -6.09 -5.02 -34.44
CA SER A 66 -4.69 -4.62 -34.54
C SER A 66 -4.11 -4.27 -33.17
N LEU A 67 -2.90 -4.74 -32.91
CA LEU A 67 -2.08 -4.37 -31.75
C LEU A 67 -1.14 -3.21 -32.14
N ASP A 68 -1.73 -2.10 -32.59
CA ASP A 68 -1.01 -0.88 -32.93
C ASP A 68 -0.80 0.04 -31.72
N ASN A 69 -0.23 1.22 -31.96
CA ASN A 69 0.10 2.20 -30.91
C ASN A 69 -1.14 2.91 -30.32
N THR A 70 -2.37 2.45 -30.61
CA THR A 70 -3.60 2.94 -29.98
C THR A 70 -4.08 2.06 -28.83
N THR A 71 -3.37 0.96 -28.53
CA THR A 71 -3.64 0.06 -27.40
C THR A 71 -2.35 -0.37 -26.68
N VAL A 72 -2.48 -1.03 -25.53
CA VAL A 72 -1.33 -1.53 -24.76
C VAL A 72 -1.16 -3.03 -24.97
N HIS A 73 0.01 -3.43 -25.45
CA HIS A 73 0.37 -4.85 -25.55
C HIS A 73 0.76 -5.41 -24.17
N TYR A 74 -0.23 -5.78 -23.36
CA TYR A 74 -0.02 -6.30 -21.99
C TYR A 74 0.91 -7.53 -21.92
N GLY A 75 0.97 -8.35 -22.98
CA GLY A 75 1.91 -9.47 -23.07
C GLY A 75 3.39 -9.06 -23.18
N LYS A 76 3.71 -7.96 -23.88
CA LYS A 76 5.07 -7.40 -23.93
C LYS A 76 5.39 -6.71 -22.61
N LEU A 77 4.48 -5.86 -22.12
CA LEU A 77 4.57 -5.19 -20.83
C LEU A 77 4.88 -6.18 -19.69
N SER A 78 4.11 -7.26 -19.58
CA SER A 78 4.30 -8.29 -18.54
C SER A 78 5.65 -8.99 -18.64
N LYS A 79 6.14 -9.26 -19.86
CA LYS A 79 7.45 -9.88 -20.08
C LYS A 79 8.58 -8.93 -19.72
N GLU A 80 8.47 -7.67 -20.11
CA GLU A 80 9.49 -6.65 -19.81
C GLU A 80 9.59 -6.35 -18.32
N ILE A 81 8.45 -6.16 -17.65
CA ILE A 81 8.41 -6.00 -16.18
C ILE A 81 9.06 -7.21 -15.51
N ARG A 82 8.65 -8.42 -15.88
CA ARG A 82 9.18 -9.66 -15.29
C ARG A 82 10.69 -9.76 -15.47
N ASN A 83 11.17 -9.57 -16.69
CA ASN A 83 12.60 -9.67 -17.03
C ASN A 83 13.43 -8.63 -16.28
N LYS A 84 12.93 -7.39 -16.18
CA LYS A 84 13.64 -6.30 -15.52
C LYS A 84 13.72 -6.49 -14.01
N ILE A 85 12.67 -7.02 -13.37
CA ILE A 85 12.62 -7.19 -11.91
C ILE A 85 13.31 -8.48 -11.45
N GLN A 86 13.14 -9.62 -12.13
CA GLN A 86 13.65 -10.92 -11.64
C GLN A 86 15.17 -11.04 -11.56
N GLY A 87 15.91 -10.27 -12.35
CA GLY A 87 17.38 -10.25 -12.36
C GLY A 87 17.99 -9.01 -11.73
N HIS A 88 17.18 -8.12 -11.14
CA HIS A 88 17.69 -6.85 -10.66
C HIS A 88 18.55 -7.02 -9.39
N LYS A 89 19.62 -6.22 -9.28
CA LYS A 89 20.31 -6.03 -7.99
C LYS A 89 19.33 -5.52 -6.93
N ARG A 90 19.65 -5.67 -5.64
CA ARG A 90 18.79 -5.17 -4.56
C ARG A 90 18.48 -3.69 -4.79
N ILE A 91 17.19 -3.38 -4.79
CA ILE A 91 16.62 -2.03 -4.93
C ILE A 91 15.46 -1.88 -3.95
N MET A 92 15.14 -0.67 -3.52
CA MET A 92 13.97 -0.41 -2.66
C MET A 92 12.67 -0.69 -3.40
N THR A 93 11.57 -0.95 -2.67
CA THR A 93 10.26 -1.18 -3.30
C THR A 93 9.84 0.01 -4.16
N ARG A 94 10.11 1.24 -3.70
CA ARG A 94 9.83 2.45 -4.48
C ARG A 94 10.57 2.49 -5.82
N GLU A 95 11.82 2.05 -5.84
CA GLU A 95 12.63 1.99 -7.07
C GLU A 95 12.08 0.94 -8.03
N ALA A 96 11.63 -0.22 -7.52
CA ALA A 96 10.98 -1.24 -8.34
C ALA A 96 9.73 -0.68 -9.03
N ILE A 97 8.89 0.05 -8.29
CA ILE A 97 7.72 0.75 -8.86
C ILE A 97 8.14 1.81 -9.89
N SER A 98 9.22 2.56 -9.63
CA SER A 98 9.75 3.53 -10.61
C SER A 98 10.17 2.86 -11.92
N ILE A 99 10.81 1.69 -11.84
CA ILE A 99 11.21 0.92 -13.03
C ILE A 99 9.96 0.45 -13.80
N ILE A 100 8.95 -0.07 -13.10
CA ILE A 100 7.70 -0.52 -13.71
C ILE A 100 6.98 0.65 -14.40
N ARG A 101 6.96 1.82 -13.76
CA ARG A 101 6.42 3.06 -14.34
C ARG A 101 7.15 3.42 -15.62
N THR A 102 8.49 3.46 -15.63
CA THR A 102 9.26 3.78 -16.85
C THR A 102 8.95 2.81 -18.00
N ILE A 103 8.90 1.50 -17.73
CA ILE A 103 8.53 0.50 -18.76
C ILE A 103 7.11 0.78 -19.30
N THR A 104 6.20 1.15 -18.41
CA THR A 104 4.81 1.45 -18.76
C THR A 104 4.72 2.71 -19.63
N ASP A 105 5.40 3.78 -19.24
CA ASP A 105 5.42 5.05 -19.97
C ASP A 105 6.01 4.88 -21.38
N ASP A 106 6.97 3.97 -21.56
CA ASP A 106 7.55 3.62 -22.85
C ASP A 106 6.61 2.76 -23.73
N THR A 107 5.67 2.03 -23.12
CA THR A 107 4.82 1.03 -23.80
C THR A 107 3.40 1.52 -24.06
N ALA A 108 2.90 2.44 -23.24
CA ALA A 108 1.48 2.80 -23.21
C ALA A 108 1.26 4.26 -23.65
N PRO A 109 0.41 4.50 -24.66
CA PRO A 109 0.04 5.84 -25.07
C PRO A 109 -0.97 6.47 -24.09
N ASP A 110 -0.89 7.80 -23.90
CA ASP A 110 -1.94 8.66 -23.31
C ASP A 110 -2.79 8.02 -22.19
N LEU A 111 -2.25 7.96 -20.97
CA LEU A 111 -2.94 7.39 -19.81
C LEU A 111 -3.64 8.48 -18.98
N ALA A 112 -4.91 8.26 -18.62
CA ALA A 112 -5.66 9.11 -17.70
C ALA A 112 -5.27 8.85 -16.24
N ALA A 113 -5.07 7.57 -15.90
CA ALA A 113 -4.61 7.15 -14.58
C ALA A 113 -3.76 5.88 -14.63
N THR A 114 -2.87 5.71 -13.65
CA THR A 114 -2.08 4.50 -13.45
C THR A 114 -2.13 4.08 -11.99
N GLU A 115 -2.11 2.78 -11.74
CA GLU A 115 -1.88 2.21 -10.42
C GLU A 115 -0.87 1.06 -10.54
N PHE A 116 0.21 1.15 -9.76
CA PHE A 116 1.25 0.14 -9.66
C PHE A 116 1.24 -0.42 -8.25
N ASP A 117 1.07 -1.73 -8.12
CA ASP A 117 1.04 -2.44 -6.85
C ASP A 117 2.12 -3.53 -6.84
N ILE A 118 2.83 -3.63 -5.73
CA ILE A 118 3.75 -4.75 -5.47
C ILE A 118 3.45 -5.32 -4.09
N PHE A 119 3.20 -6.62 -4.07
CA PHE A 119 2.80 -7.37 -2.88
C PHE A 119 3.80 -8.48 -2.56
N TYR A 120 4.18 -8.58 -1.29
CA TYR A 120 5.10 -9.56 -0.75
C TYR A 120 4.35 -10.50 0.20
N PRO A 121 4.03 -11.74 -0.23
CA PRO A 121 3.36 -12.72 0.63
C PRO A 121 4.15 -13.10 1.88
N LYS A 122 5.48 -12.93 1.84
CA LYS A 122 6.38 -13.16 2.98
C LYS A 122 6.74 -11.88 3.73
N GLY A 123 6.10 -10.76 3.42
CA GLY A 123 6.36 -9.46 4.06
C GLY A 123 5.68 -9.25 5.40
N SER A 124 4.81 -10.18 5.85
CA SER A 124 4.08 -10.09 7.11
C SER A 124 4.12 -11.42 7.84
N MET A 125 4.23 -11.37 9.17
CA MET A 125 4.26 -12.54 10.05
C MET A 125 2.86 -13.01 10.44
N PHE A 126 1.96 -12.06 10.73
CA PHE A 126 0.62 -12.32 11.25
C PHE A 126 -0.48 -12.14 10.20
N GLY A 127 -0.15 -11.61 9.02
CA GLY A 127 -1.05 -11.41 7.90
C GLY A 127 -0.76 -12.28 6.68
N ASP A 128 -1.42 -11.95 5.58
CA ASP A 128 -1.21 -12.61 4.28
C ASP A 128 -0.02 -12.03 3.52
N GLY A 129 0.47 -10.85 3.94
CA GLY A 129 1.60 -10.16 3.34
C GLY A 129 1.53 -8.65 3.50
N ALA A 130 2.57 -7.99 3.02
CA ALA A 130 2.67 -6.54 2.96
C ALA A 130 2.80 -6.08 1.50
N GLY A 131 2.44 -4.84 1.22
CA GLY A 131 2.66 -4.30 -0.12
C GLY A 131 2.60 -2.79 -0.17
N TYR A 132 2.88 -2.28 -1.36
CA TYR A 132 2.93 -0.86 -1.64
C TYR A 132 2.27 -0.58 -2.98
N THR A 133 1.40 0.43 -2.98
CA THR A 133 0.72 0.94 -4.16
C THR A 133 1.13 2.38 -4.42
N GLU A 134 1.40 2.71 -5.68
CA GLU A 134 1.58 4.08 -6.16
C GLU A 134 0.63 4.32 -7.32
N SER A 135 -0.18 5.38 -7.22
CA SER A 135 -1.18 5.70 -8.23
C SER A 135 -1.03 7.14 -8.69
N THR A 136 -1.28 7.39 -9.97
CA THR A 136 -1.30 8.74 -10.54
C THR A 136 -2.52 8.94 -11.39
N ALA A 137 -3.08 10.15 -11.42
CA ALA A 137 -4.14 10.53 -12.34
C ALA A 137 -3.91 11.95 -12.87
N SER A 138 -4.29 12.17 -14.13
CA SER A 138 -4.29 13.51 -14.75
C SER A 138 -5.72 14.04 -14.78
N THR A 139 -5.92 15.25 -14.27
CA THR A 139 -7.19 15.99 -14.41
C THR A 139 -7.13 17.07 -15.50
N GLY A 140 -6.08 17.03 -16.35
CA GLY A 140 -5.79 18.05 -17.36
C GLY A 140 -4.97 19.22 -16.84
N GLU A 141 -5.27 19.73 -15.65
CA GLU A 141 -4.54 20.85 -15.02
C GLU A 141 -3.51 20.38 -13.98
N LEU A 142 -3.82 19.28 -13.30
CA LEU A 142 -3.09 18.77 -12.15
C LEU A 142 -2.78 17.29 -12.32
N ILE A 143 -1.61 16.88 -11.80
CA ILE A 143 -1.26 15.48 -11.63
C ILE A 143 -1.50 15.12 -10.17
N LEU A 144 -2.46 14.24 -9.94
CA LEU A 144 -2.74 13.64 -8.65
C LEU A 144 -1.75 12.50 -8.40
N LEU A 145 -1.14 12.47 -7.23
CA LEU A 145 -0.22 11.43 -6.79
C LEU A 145 -0.76 10.80 -5.50
N SER A 146 -0.86 9.48 -5.47
CA SER A 146 -1.17 8.73 -4.25
C SER A 146 -0.15 7.63 -4.01
N SER A 147 0.09 7.33 -2.74
CA SER A 147 0.92 6.22 -2.32
C SER A 147 0.36 5.60 -1.06
N VAL A 148 0.35 4.27 -1.00
CA VAL A 148 -0.26 3.51 0.10
C VAL A 148 0.64 2.34 0.46
N LEU A 149 1.16 2.34 1.70
CA LEU A 149 1.76 1.17 2.31
C LEU A 149 0.67 0.37 3.01
N TYR A 150 0.62 -0.95 2.84
CA TYR A 150 -0.45 -1.74 3.44
C TYR A 150 -0.01 -3.12 3.95
N LEU A 151 -0.78 -3.62 4.91
CA LEU A 151 -0.71 -4.99 5.43
C LEU A 151 -2.08 -5.65 5.23
N ARG A 152 -2.10 -6.85 4.65
CA ARG A 152 -3.35 -7.57 4.34
C ARG A 152 -3.65 -8.62 5.40
N ASN A 153 -4.89 -8.59 5.91
CA ASN A 153 -5.46 -9.61 6.79
C ASN A 153 -4.59 -9.99 7.99
N LEU A 154 -4.05 -8.99 8.71
CA LEU A 154 -3.36 -9.21 9.98
C LEU A 154 -4.30 -9.90 10.97
N ARG A 155 -3.86 -11.05 11.51
CA ARG A 155 -4.62 -11.85 12.48
C ARG A 155 -4.12 -11.55 13.88
N ILE A 156 -4.86 -10.72 14.61
CA ILE A 156 -4.46 -10.22 15.91
C ILE A 156 -5.35 -10.86 16.99
N PRO A 157 -4.78 -11.62 17.94
CA PRO A 157 -5.54 -12.17 19.06
C PRO A 157 -5.95 -11.08 20.06
N CYS A 158 -7.24 -10.81 20.18
CA CYS A 158 -7.82 -9.74 20.99
C CYS A 158 -8.84 -10.29 22.00
N LEU A 159 -8.90 -9.75 23.22
CA LEU A 159 -10.06 -9.96 24.10
C LEU A 159 -11.13 -8.96 23.68
N ILE A 160 -12.23 -9.46 23.13
CA ILE A 160 -13.36 -8.64 22.68
C ILE A 160 -14.61 -9.13 23.38
N GLY A 161 -15.37 -8.21 23.96
CA GLY A 161 -16.67 -8.54 24.53
C GLY A 161 -17.10 -7.65 25.67
N VAL A 162 -18.40 -7.39 25.72
CA VAL A 162 -19.06 -6.61 26.78
C VAL A 162 -19.23 -7.47 28.04
N ASN A 163 -19.45 -8.78 27.86
CA ASN A 163 -19.66 -9.69 28.98
C ASN A 163 -18.35 -10.38 29.44
N GLU A 164 -18.27 -10.74 30.72
CA GLU A 164 -17.08 -11.39 31.28
C GLU A 164 -16.75 -12.73 30.61
N ASN A 165 -17.76 -13.50 30.21
CA ASN A 165 -17.57 -14.77 29.51
C ASN A 165 -16.91 -14.60 28.13
N GLU A 166 -17.19 -13.49 27.42
CA GLU A 166 -16.59 -13.16 26.12
C GLU A 166 -15.11 -12.76 26.24
N ARG A 167 -14.70 -12.26 27.41
CA ARG A 167 -13.32 -11.87 27.74
C ARG A 167 -12.47 -13.00 28.34
N ARG A 168 -12.96 -14.24 28.36
CA ARG A 168 -12.21 -15.40 28.88
C ARG A 168 -11.15 -15.92 27.91
N GLN A 169 -11.27 -15.63 26.62
CA GLN A 169 -10.34 -16.12 25.60
C GLN A 169 -10.12 -15.05 24.52
N LYS A 170 -8.89 -14.99 24.00
CA LYS A 170 -8.57 -14.14 22.85
C LYS A 170 -9.23 -14.69 21.60
N GLN A 171 -9.92 -13.81 20.88
CA GLN A 171 -10.56 -14.06 19.60
C GLN A 171 -9.68 -13.49 18.48
N PRO A 172 -9.50 -14.20 17.36
CA PRO A 172 -8.72 -13.69 16.24
C PRO A 172 -9.50 -12.59 15.52
N VAL A 173 -8.93 -11.39 15.46
CA VAL A 173 -9.44 -10.27 14.68
C VAL A 173 -8.63 -10.16 13.40
N VAL A 174 -9.31 -10.05 12.27
CA VAL A 174 -8.66 -9.81 10.98
C VAL A 174 -8.72 -8.32 10.68
N VAL A 175 -7.55 -7.69 10.56
CA VAL A 175 -7.42 -6.25 10.30
C VAL A 175 -6.63 -6.01 9.01
N ASN A 176 -7.08 -5.06 8.21
CA ASN A 176 -6.31 -4.51 7.09
C ASN A 176 -5.79 -3.14 7.48
N ILE A 177 -4.51 -2.89 7.22
CA ILE A 177 -3.88 -1.60 7.52
C ILE A 177 -3.48 -0.95 6.20
N ALA A 178 -3.81 0.33 6.04
CA ALA A 178 -3.40 1.15 4.91
C ALA A 178 -2.91 2.50 5.43
N VAL A 179 -1.64 2.82 5.14
CA VAL A 179 -1.01 4.10 5.47
C VAL A 179 -0.86 4.88 4.18
N GLU A 180 -1.69 5.90 4.02
CA GLU A 180 -1.66 6.79 2.87
C GLU A 180 -0.53 7.83 3.00
N ASN A 181 -0.03 8.29 1.87
CA ASN A 181 1.01 9.33 1.78
C ASN A 181 2.31 8.99 2.55
N VAL A 182 2.66 7.71 2.60
CA VAL A 182 3.89 7.25 3.24
C VAL A 182 5.11 7.94 2.62
N SER A 183 6.08 8.31 3.47
CA SER A 183 7.34 8.84 2.98
C SER A 183 8.10 7.78 2.18
N ILE A 184 8.83 8.23 1.16
CA ILE A 184 9.48 7.36 0.17
C ILE A 184 10.51 6.42 0.81
N ASP A 185 11.22 6.90 1.82
CA ASP A 185 12.22 6.16 2.60
C ASP A 185 11.62 5.10 3.53
N ARG A 186 10.30 5.10 3.73
CA ARG A 186 9.60 4.25 4.70
C ARG A 186 8.77 3.14 4.05
N VAL A 187 8.78 3.04 2.73
CA VAL A 187 7.99 2.05 1.98
C VAL A 187 8.33 0.61 2.37
N ASP A 188 9.59 0.33 2.72
CA ASP A 188 10.04 -1.01 3.14
C ASP A 188 9.88 -1.26 4.66
N GLN A 189 9.32 -0.31 5.43
CA GLN A 189 9.18 -0.39 6.90
C GLN A 189 7.87 -1.05 7.37
N TYR A 190 7.27 -1.88 6.52
CA TYR A 190 6.08 -2.64 6.92
C TYR A 190 6.31 -3.67 8.04
N PRO A 191 7.51 -4.25 8.29
CA PRO A 191 7.72 -5.12 9.45
C PRO A 191 7.63 -4.34 10.78
N GLU A 192 8.16 -3.11 10.80
CA GLU A 192 8.06 -2.21 11.95
C GLU A 192 6.62 -1.74 12.16
N LEU A 193 5.89 -1.47 11.07
CA LEU A 193 4.46 -1.15 11.13
C LEU A 193 3.64 -2.32 11.71
N GLU A 194 3.88 -3.55 11.24
CA GLU A 194 3.22 -4.73 11.77
C GLU A 194 3.50 -4.92 13.26
N THR A 195 4.77 -4.77 13.66
CA THR A 195 5.18 -4.85 15.08
C THR A 195 4.44 -3.81 15.92
N ALA A 196 4.35 -2.56 15.46
CA ALA A 196 3.63 -1.50 16.17
C ALA A 196 2.13 -1.82 16.31
N VAL A 197 1.49 -2.30 15.25
CA VAL A 197 0.07 -2.67 15.27
C VAL A 197 -0.20 -3.82 16.25
N VAL A 198 0.66 -4.84 16.25
CA VAL A 198 0.54 -5.98 17.16
C VAL A 198 0.82 -5.59 18.61
N ASP A 199 1.89 -4.84 18.87
CA ASP A 199 2.25 -4.35 20.21
C ASP A 199 1.10 -3.54 20.83
N VAL A 200 0.54 -2.60 20.06
CA VAL A 200 -0.55 -1.77 20.57
C VAL A 200 -1.83 -2.56 20.78
N SER A 201 -2.17 -3.48 19.88
CA SER A 201 -3.37 -4.30 20.07
C SER A 201 -3.27 -5.21 21.29
N VAL A 202 -2.06 -5.64 21.66
CA VAL A 202 -1.83 -6.40 22.90
C VAL A 202 -1.94 -5.50 24.14
N ALA A 203 -1.50 -4.23 24.06
CA ALA A 203 -1.53 -3.28 25.17
C ALA A 203 -2.92 -2.67 25.41
N ALA A 204 -3.63 -2.24 24.35
CA ALA A 204 -4.90 -1.53 24.41
C ALA A 204 -6.07 -2.37 24.98
N ILE A 205 -5.89 -3.68 25.03
CA ILE A 205 -6.88 -4.64 25.51
C ILE A 205 -6.72 -4.93 27.01
N LEU A 206 -5.61 -4.51 27.62
CA LEU A 206 -5.39 -4.60 29.05
C LEU A 206 -5.49 -3.19 29.63
N HIS A 207 -6.40 -3.01 30.59
CA HIS A 207 -6.57 -1.76 31.34
C HIS A 207 -5.24 -1.11 31.72
N SER A 208 -4.84 -0.02 31.07
CA SER A 208 -3.92 0.95 31.66
C SER A 208 -3.92 2.29 30.93
N ARG A 209 -4.25 3.35 31.67
CA ARG A 209 -3.85 4.73 31.38
C ARG A 209 -2.35 4.78 31.13
N VAL A 210 -1.91 5.33 30.00
CA VAL A 210 -0.55 5.84 29.83
C VAL A 210 -0.61 7.36 29.97
N GLU A 211 -0.09 7.88 31.08
CA GLU A 211 0.10 9.32 31.26
C GLU A 211 1.44 9.74 30.62
N ARG A 212 1.35 10.51 29.52
CA ARG A 212 2.32 11.48 28.91
C ARG A 212 3.00 11.09 27.57
N PRO A 213 3.15 12.06 26.63
CA PRO A 213 3.90 11.87 25.38
C PRO A 213 5.42 11.89 25.54
N TYR A 214 6.09 10.99 24.81
CA TYR A 214 7.54 10.97 24.64
C TYR A 214 7.92 11.48 23.25
N THR A 215 8.46 12.69 23.20
CA THR A 215 9.24 13.22 22.06
C THR A 215 10.68 12.72 22.14
N THR A 216 11.25 12.26 21.02
CA THR A 216 12.70 12.04 20.93
C THR A 216 13.42 13.38 20.83
N SER A 217 14.66 13.45 21.34
CA SER A 217 15.46 14.67 21.48
C SER A 217 15.81 15.39 20.17
N ASP A 218 15.49 14.79 19.03
CA ASP A 218 15.79 15.20 17.67
C ASP A 218 14.54 15.68 16.88
N GLY A 219 13.36 15.70 17.50
CA GLY A 219 12.13 16.21 16.87
C GLY A 219 11.52 15.27 15.81
N THR A 220 12.00 14.03 15.72
CA THR A 220 11.49 13.02 14.79
C THR A 220 10.21 12.38 15.38
N ILE A 221 9.12 12.37 14.62
CA ILE A 221 7.87 11.70 15.04
C ILE A 221 8.08 10.18 14.96
N ASN A 222 8.19 9.55 16.13
CA ASN A 222 8.27 8.10 16.23
C ASN A 222 6.86 7.51 16.09
N LEU A 223 6.54 7.00 14.89
CA LEU A 223 5.23 6.39 14.61
C LEU A 223 4.81 5.33 15.63
N LYS A 224 5.77 4.60 16.21
CA LYS A 224 5.48 3.60 17.24
C LYS A 224 4.87 4.27 18.47
N LEU A 225 5.49 5.35 18.95
CA LEU A 225 5.03 6.09 20.15
C LEU A 225 3.74 6.85 19.88
N THR A 226 3.62 7.50 18.73
CA THR A 226 2.42 8.25 18.33
C THR A 226 1.20 7.35 18.20
N PHE A 227 1.35 6.17 17.59
CA PHE A 227 0.26 5.20 17.44
C PHE A 227 -0.12 4.54 18.77
N VAL A 228 0.87 4.20 19.61
CA VAL A 228 0.64 3.69 20.98
C VAL A 228 -0.18 4.69 21.80
N GLN A 229 0.14 5.98 21.69
CA GLN A 229 -0.51 7.02 22.47
C GLN A 229 -1.92 7.35 22.00
N ALA A 230 -2.15 7.47 20.70
CA ALA A 230 -3.47 7.67 20.12
C ALA A 230 -4.47 6.57 20.55
N ILE A 231 -3.98 5.35 20.72
CA ILE A 231 -4.78 4.20 21.13
C ILE A 231 -4.92 4.13 22.66
N SER A 232 -3.89 4.50 23.42
CA SER A 232 -3.99 4.56 24.89
C SER A 232 -4.94 5.66 25.39
N ASP A 233 -5.07 6.77 24.66
CA ASP A 233 -5.92 7.90 25.05
C ASP A 233 -7.38 7.73 24.58
N THR A 234 -7.66 6.77 23.69
CA THR A 234 -9.02 6.45 23.27
C THR A 234 -9.60 5.33 24.13
N SER A 235 -10.34 5.70 25.18
CA SER A 235 -11.27 4.78 25.84
C SER A 235 -12.26 4.25 24.80
N PHE A 236 -12.11 2.98 24.44
CA PHE A 236 -12.86 2.31 23.36
C PHE A 236 -14.37 2.51 23.47
N GLU A 237 -14.96 3.25 22.52
CA GLU A 237 -16.36 3.06 22.17
C GLU A 237 -16.57 2.57 20.73
N THR A 238 -15.69 2.86 19.76
CA THR A 238 -15.73 2.21 18.41
C THR A 238 -14.41 2.38 17.64
N LEU A 239 -14.14 1.50 16.66
CA LEU A 239 -13.00 1.61 15.71
C LEU A 239 -12.95 2.96 14.96
N GLU A 240 -14.06 3.70 14.88
CA GLU A 240 -14.12 5.05 14.28
C GLU A 240 -13.33 6.10 15.07
N SER A 241 -13.29 6.01 16.42
CA SER A 241 -12.54 6.98 17.24
C SER A 241 -11.04 6.84 17.03
N LEU A 242 -10.57 5.61 16.80
CA LEU A 242 -9.17 5.29 16.52
C LEU A 242 -8.72 5.86 15.16
N SER A 243 -9.60 5.87 14.15
CA SER A 243 -9.32 6.50 12.86
C SER A 243 -9.17 8.02 12.95
N THR A 244 -9.96 8.66 13.83
CA THR A 244 -9.98 10.13 13.97
C THR A 244 -8.71 10.65 14.63
N THR A 245 -8.22 9.97 15.68
CA THR A 245 -6.99 10.35 16.40
C THR A 245 -5.74 10.10 15.57
N VAL A 246 -5.66 8.99 14.84
CA VAL A 246 -4.52 8.67 13.97
C VAL A 246 -4.38 9.69 12.83
N VAL A 247 -5.50 10.22 12.31
CA VAL A 247 -5.49 11.27 11.28
C VAL A 247 -5.02 12.63 11.82
N GLN A 248 -5.22 12.94 13.09
CA GLN A 248 -4.77 14.19 13.71
C GLN A 248 -3.27 14.18 14.04
N GLU A 249 -2.74 13.03 14.47
CA GLU A 249 -1.35 12.91 14.93
C GLU A 249 -0.33 12.60 13.82
N LEU A 250 -0.79 12.16 12.64
CA LEU A 250 0.07 11.83 11.48
C LEU A 250 0.05 12.88 10.35
N ARG A 251 -0.59 14.03 10.59
CA ARG A 251 -0.49 15.23 9.73
C ARG A 251 0.60 16.15 10.25
#